data_AF-A0A927C7K5-F1
#
_entry.id   AF-A0A927C7K5-F1
#
_cell.length_a   1.000
_cell.length_b   1.000
_cell.length_c   1.000
_cell.angle_alpha   90.00
_cell.angle_beta   90.00
_cell.angle_gamma   90.00
#
_symmetry.space_group_name_H-M   'P 1'
#
loop_
_entity.id
_entity.type
_entity.pdbx_description
1 polymer ?
#
loop_
_entity_poly.entity_id
_entity_poly.type
_entity_poly.pdbx_seq_one_letter_code
_entity_poly.pdbx_strand_id
1 'polypeptide(L)' 'MHPFYYLTYLLEKLPQLPDLKDQEALDALLPWSSSLPLTCRVFNTTK' A
#
# COMPACT_ATOMS: atom_id res chain seq x y z
N MET A 1 14.21 0.10 0.26
CA MET A 1 12.80 0.39 -0.12
C MET A 1 12.80 1.04 -1.48
N HIS A 2 12.01 0.55 -2.44
CA HIS A 2 11.83 1.26 -3.71
C HIS A 2 10.46 1.97 -3.66
N PRO A 3 10.42 3.22 -3.18
CA PRO A 3 9.16 3.97 -3.05
C PRO A 3 8.44 4.15 -4.39
N PHE A 4 9.17 4.09 -5.50
CA PHE A 4 8.61 4.14 -6.85
C PHE A 4 7.61 3.01 -7.11
N TYR A 5 7.98 1.75 -6.85
CA TYR A 5 7.08 0.61 -7.09
C TYR A 5 5.85 0.63 -6.18
N TYR A 6 6.01 1.06 -4.93
CA TYR A 6 4.89 1.26 -4.01
C TYR A 6 3.91 2.33 -4.54
N LEU A 7 4.42 3.48 -4.96
CA LEU A 7 3.59 4.56 -5.52
C LEU A 7 2.89 4.13 -6.80
N THR A 8 3.57 3.44 -7.71
CA THR A 8 2.95 2.91 -8.94
C THR A 8 1.83 1.92 -8.61
N TYR A 9 2.09 0.95 -7.72
CA TYR A 9 1.07 -0.03 -7.31
C TYR A 9 -0.12 0.63 -6.63
N LEU A 10 0.13 1.58 -5.73
CA LEU A 10 -0.90 2.33 -5.03
C LEU A 10 -1.76 3.12 -6.02
N LEU A 11 -1.16 3.86 -6.94
CA LEU A 11 -1.89 4.64 -7.95
C LEU A 11 -2.66 3.76 -8.94
N GLU A 12 -2.19 2.55 -9.24
CA GLU A 12 -2.95 1.58 -10.04
C GLU A 12 -4.15 1.01 -9.28
N LYS A 13 -4.02 0.77 -7.97
CA LYS A 13 -5.10 0.18 -7.14
C LYS A 13 -6.13 1.19 -6.66
N LEU A 14 -5.74 2.46 -6.48
CA LEU A 14 -6.61 3.53 -6.00
C LEU A 14 -7.90 3.71 -6.85
N PRO A 15 -7.86 3.73 -8.20
CA PRO A 15 -9.06 3.81 -9.02
C PRO A 15 -9.82 2.48 -9.12
N GLN A 16 -9.23 1.35 -8.71
CA GLN A 16 -9.93 0.06 -8.66
C GLN A 16 -10.76 -0.12 -7.38
N LEU A 17 -10.58 0.78 -6.40
CA LEU A 17 -11.39 0.76 -5.19
C LEU A 17 -12.82 1.22 -5.52
N PRO A 18 -13.85 0.41 -5.19
CA PRO A 18 -15.23 0.80 -5.40
C PRO A 18 -15.64 1.97 -4.50
N ASP A 19 -15.03 2.08 -3.31
CA ASP A 19 -15.28 3.15 -2.35
C ASP A 19 -13.98 3.60 -1.67
N LEU A 20 -13.69 4.89 -1.74
CA LEU A 20 -12.49 5.50 -1.15
C LEU A 20 -12.66 5.82 0.35
N LYS A 21 -13.85 5.64 0.92
CA LYS A 21 -14.09 5.74 2.37
C LYS A 21 -13.97 4.39 3.05
N ASP A 22 -13.80 3.31 2.28
CA ASP A 22 -13.61 1.97 2.81
C ASP A 22 -12.25 1.88 3.49
N GLN A 23 -12.27 1.97 4.81
CA GLN A 23 -11.08 2.14 5.62
C GLN A 23 -10.21 0.88 5.61
N GLU A 24 -10.81 -0.31 5.52
CA GLU A 24 -10.10 -1.58 5.38
C GLU A 24 -9.38 -1.69 4.03
N ALA A 25 -10.03 -1.25 2.96
CA ALA A 25 -9.46 -1.29 1.62
C ALA A 25 -8.31 -0.27 1.46
N LEU A 26 -8.42 0.90 2.08
CA LEU A 26 -7.32 1.86 2.21
C LEU A 26 -6.18 1.30 3.06
N ASP A 27 -6.48 0.70 4.21
CA ASP A 27 -5.49 0.11 5.11
C ASP A 27 -4.71 -1.03 4.43
N ALA A 28 -5.38 -1.80 3.56
CA ALA A 28 -4.76 -2.83 2.73
C ALA A 28 -3.71 -2.29 1.73
N LEU A 29 -3.83 -1.03 1.32
CA LEU A 29 -2.92 -0.36 0.36
C LEU A 29 -1.80 0.44 1.05
N LEU A 30 -1.87 0.62 2.37
CA LEU A 30 -0.86 1.35 3.11
C LEU A 30 0.46 0.58 3.18
N PRO A 31 1.61 1.28 3.29
CA PRO A 31 2.93 0.66 3.15
C PRO A 31 3.25 -0.34 4.27
N TRP A 32 2.53 -0.30 5.39
CA TRP A 32 2.63 -1.20 6.54
C TRP A 32 1.72 -2.43 6.43
N SER A 33 0.88 -2.49 5.39
CA SER A 33 -0.15 -3.51 5.29
C SER A 33 0.42 -4.91 5.03
N SER A 34 -0.18 -5.90 5.70
CA SER A 34 0.10 -7.32 5.53
C SER A 34 -0.34 -7.86 4.16
N SER A 35 -1.19 -7.13 3.44
CA SER A 35 -1.68 -7.49 2.11
C SER A 35 -0.74 -7.07 0.98
N LEU A 36 0.23 -6.18 1.25
CA LEU A 36 1.18 -5.74 0.25
C LEU A 36 2.34 -6.73 0.05
N PRO A 37 2.88 -6.83 -1.18
CA PRO A 37 4.07 -7.62 -1.45
C PRO A 37 5.30 -7.07 -0.71
N LEU A 38 6.23 -7.97 -0.37
CA LEU A 38 7.47 -7.69 0.37
C LEU A 38 8.30 -6.53 -0.22
N THR A 39 8.21 -6.32 -1.53
CA THR A 39 8.91 -5.27 -2.26
C THR A 39 8.33 -3.87 -2.04
N CYS A 40 7.04 -3.79 -1.71
CA CYS A 40 6.29 -2.56 -1.46
C CYS A 40 6.08 -2.28 0.03
N ARG A 41 6.34 -3.27 0.90
CA ARG A 41 6.17 -3.12 2.36
C ARG A 41 7.31 -2.30 2.95
N VAL A 42 6.94 -1.24 3.67
CA VAL A 42 7.88 -0.46 4.47
C VAL A 42 8.10 -1.19 5.78
N PHE A 43 9.22 -1.89 5.88
CA PHE A 43 9.75 -2.34 7.15
C PHE A 43 10.33 -1.13 7.87
N ASN A 44 9.56 -0.55 8.79
CA ASN A 44 10.10 0.44 9.70
C ASN A 44 11.08 -0.29 10.62
N THR A 45 12.37 -0.27 10.28
CA THR A 45 13.42 -0.77 11.15
C THR A 45 13.63 0.26 12.26
N THR A 46 12.70 0.33 13.20
CA THR A 46 12.95 0.99 14.49
C THR A 46 14.10 0.24 15.15
N LYS A 47 15.25 0.91 15.21
CA LYS A 47 16.49 0.46 15.82
C LYS A 47 16.66 1.12 17.19
#